data_AF-X1J8T6-F1
#
_entry.id   AF-X1J8T6-F1
#
_cell.length_a   1.000
_cell.length_b   1.000
_cell.length_c   1.000
_cell.angle_alpha   90.00
_cell.angle_beta   90.00
_cell.angle_gamma   90.00
#
_symmetry.space_group_name_H-M   'P 1'
#
loop_
_entity.id
_entity.type
_entity.pdbx_description
1 polymer ?
#
loop_
_entity_poly.entity_id
_entity_poly.type
_entity_poly.pdbx_seq_one_letter_code
_entity_poly.pdbx_strand_id
1 'polypeptide(L)'
;VNFDEQGKLWITISEGRLGKILVEGNHKTKEHVIAQEISINPGDLFDFEKVKKSLQKIYNLSYFEDVTMKLETANEENAVVLIIKVVEKSKIRNNINFFLKNVLASFFLLSVYMRLFLPKWFYKITDYLPSI
;
A
#
# COMPACT_ATOMS: atom_id res chain seq x y z
N VAL A 1 21.33 -10.16 -15.18
CA VAL A 1 22.68 -10.64 -14.86
C VAL A 1 22.89 -11.91 -15.66
N ASN A 2 23.86 -11.93 -16.56
CA ASN A 2 24.17 -13.10 -17.39
C ASN A 2 25.57 -13.60 -17.04
N PHE A 3 25.71 -14.92 -17.01
CA PHE A 3 26.97 -15.63 -16.80
C PHE A 3 27.41 -16.21 -18.14
N ASP A 4 28.69 -16.11 -18.48
CA ASP A 4 29.26 -16.85 -19.61
C ASP A 4 29.79 -18.23 -19.17
N GLU A 5 30.09 -19.10 -20.14
CA GLU A 5 30.65 -20.44 -19.91
C GLU A 5 32.02 -20.44 -19.23
N GLN A 6 32.64 -19.26 -19.09
CA GLN A 6 33.95 -19.04 -18.48
C GLN A 6 33.83 -18.51 -17.04
N GLY A 7 32.60 -18.41 -16.50
CA GLY A 7 32.34 -17.99 -15.13
C GLY A 7 32.44 -16.47 -14.92
N LYS A 8 32.46 -15.67 -15.98
CA LYS A 8 32.54 -14.21 -15.91
C LYS A 8 31.14 -13.60 -15.88
N LEU A 9 31.00 -12.63 -14.98
CA LEU A 9 29.77 -11.90 -14.71
C LEU A 9 29.71 -10.64 -15.57
N TRP A 10 28.70 -10.54 -16.44
CA TRP A 10 28.44 -9.31 -17.18
C TRP A 10 27.33 -8.51 -16.48
N ILE A 11 27.72 -7.41 -15.84
CA ILE A 11 26.80 -6.39 -15.29
C ILE A 11 26.88 -5.16 -16.20
N THR A 12 25.78 -4.84 -16.86
CA THR A 12 25.63 -3.57 -17.57
C THR A 12 25.12 -2.54 -16.58
N ILE A 13 26.01 -1.68 -16.10
CA ILE A 13 25.66 -0.54 -15.24
C ILE A 13 25.45 0.66 -16.16
N SER A 14 24.19 0.93 -16.51
CA SER A 14 23.81 2.20 -17.11
C SER A 14 23.60 3.24 -16.00
N GLU A 15 24.18 4.44 -16.11
CA GLU A 15 23.86 5.57 -15.20
C GLU A 15 22.36 5.92 -15.20
N GLY A 16 21.62 5.42 -16.19
CA GLY A 16 20.17 5.33 -16.19
C GLY A 16 19.52 6.70 -16.22
N ARG A 17 19.68 7.42 -17.34
CA ARG A 17 18.87 8.63 -17.54
C ARG A 17 17.40 8.25 -17.54
N LEU A 18 16.61 8.97 -16.76
CA LEU A 18 15.18 8.74 -16.66
C LEU A 18 14.52 9.29 -17.93
N GLY A 19 13.99 8.42 -18.79
CA GLY A 19 13.34 8.81 -20.03
C GLY A 19 11.92 9.29 -19.79
N LYS A 20 11.12 8.50 -19.06
CA LYS A 20 9.70 8.77 -18.79
C LYS A 20 9.30 8.26 -17.41
N ILE A 21 8.24 8.86 -16.89
CA ILE A 21 7.58 8.43 -15.66
C ILE A 21 6.13 8.11 -16.00
N LEU A 22 5.69 6.91 -15.66
CA LEU A 22 4.32 6.44 -15.88
C LEU A 22 3.69 6.07 -14.54
N VAL A 23 2.41 6.36 -14.40
CA VAL A 23 1.63 5.98 -13.22
C VAL A 23 0.54 5.00 -13.64
N GLU A 24 0.43 3.89 -12.92
CA GLU A 24 -0.55 2.84 -13.19
C GLU A 24 -1.37 2.52 -11.94
N GLY A 25 -2.66 2.17 -12.14
CA GLY A 25 -3.58 1.79 -11.06
C GLY A 25 -4.31 2.95 -10.39
N ASN A 26 -4.10 4.19 -10.86
CA ASN A 26 -4.80 5.39 -10.42
C ASN A 26 -6.13 5.57 -11.17
N HIS A 27 -7.14 4.78 -10.83
CA HIS A 27 -8.44 4.82 -11.51
C HIS A 27 -9.37 5.94 -11.02
N LYS A 28 -9.32 6.29 -9.73
CA LYS A 28 -10.15 7.34 -9.11
C LYS A 28 -9.36 8.61 -8.85
N THR A 29 -8.08 8.47 -8.55
CA THR A 29 -7.16 9.55 -8.21
C THR A 29 -6.58 10.14 -9.48
N LYS A 30 -6.70 11.46 -9.63
CA LYS A 30 -6.16 12.16 -10.81
C LYS A 30 -4.64 12.08 -10.83
N GLU A 31 -4.08 11.85 -12.00
CA GLU A 31 -2.63 11.66 -12.20
C GLU A 31 -1.80 12.83 -11.66
N HIS A 32 -2.26 14.08 -11.82
CA HIS A 32 -1.54 15.26 -11.31
C HIS A 32 -1.34 15.26 -9.79
N VAL A 33 -2.22 14.60 -9.03
CA VAL A 33 -2.09 14.49 -7.56
C VAL A 33 -0.87 13.62 -7.21
N ILE A 34 -0.63 12.58 -8.00
CA ILE A 34 0.52 11.70 -7.83
C ILE A 34 1.78 12.41 -8.35
N ALA A 35 1.69 13.05 -9.52
CA ALA A 35 2.79 13.77 -10.15
C ALA A 35 3.39 14.87 -9.26
N GLN A 36 2.58 15.57 -8.46
CA GLN A 36 3.03 16.60 -7.52
C GLN A 36 3.98 16.08 -6.43
N GLU A 37 3.92 14.80 -6.09
CA GLU A 37 4.77 14.20 -5.06
C GLU A 37 6.09 13.64 -5.61
N ILE A 38 6.21 13.57 -6.94
CA ILE A 38 7.39 13.02 -7.62
C ILE A 38 8.49 14.06 -7.64
N SER A 39 9.65 13.70 -7.08
CA SER A 39 10.80 14.60 -6.89
C SER A 39 11.92 14.42 -7.93
N ILE A 40 11.64 13.68 -9.01
CA ILE A 40 12.55 13.42 -10.14
C ILE A 40 11.79 13.68 -11.44
N ASN A 41 12.48 14.22 -12.45
CA ASN A 41 11.88 14.54 -13.74
C ASN A 41 12.49 13.71 -14.87
N PRO A 42 11.74 13.51 -15.97
CA PRO A 42 12.32 13.04 -17.22
C PRO A 42 13.54 13.89 -17.63
N GLY A 43 14.62 13.23 -18.00
CA GLY A 43 15.92 13.82 -18.32
C GLY A 43 16.92 13.83 -17.16
N ASP A 44 16.47 13.61 -15.92
CA ASP A 44 17.36 13.52 -14.76
C ASP A 44 18.13 12.17 -14.73
N LEU A 45 19.25 12.15 -14.01
CA LEU A 45 19.89 10.89 -13.64
C LEU A 45 19.01 10.15 -12.62
N PHE A 46 18.84 8.84 -12.81
CA PHE A 46 18.07 8.02 -11.88
C PHE A 46 18.72 8.03 -10.49
N ASP A 47 17.95 8.49 -9.51
CA ASP A 47 18.34 8.55 -8.11
C ASP A 47 17.33 7.76 -7.28
N PHE A 48 17.76 6.59 -6.80
CA PHE A 48 16.93 5.68 -6.02
C PHE A 48 16.38 6.34 -4.75
N GLU A 49 17.16 7.18 -4.07
CA GLU A 49 16.73 7.83 -2.84
C GLU A 49 15.66 8.89 -3.10
N LYS A 50 15.76 9.64 -4.21
CA LYS A 50 14.69 10.55 -4.65
C LYS A 50 13.41 9.82 -5.01
N VAL A 51 13.52 8.70 -5.72
CA VAL A 51 12.35 7.88 -6.07
C VAL A 51 11.71 7.29 -4.81
N LYS A 52 12.49 6.71 -3.91
CA LYS A 52 12.01 6.17 -2.63
C LYS A 52 11.27 7.22 -1.80
N LYS A 53 11.82 8.44 -1.70
CA LYS A 53 11.14 9.57 -1.03
C LYS A 53 9.82 9.93 -1.72
N SER A 54 9.79 9.91 -3.05
CA SER A 54 8.58 10.16 -3.83
C SER A 54 7.50 9.10 -3.55
N LEU A 55 7.87 7.80 -3.54
CA LEU A 55 6.95 6.73 -3.18
C LEU A 55 6.40 6.89 -1.76
N GLN A 56 7.24 7.30 -0.81
CA GLN A 56 6.82 7.55 0.57
C GLN A 56 5.83 8.71 0.66
N LYS A 57 6.07 9.82 -0.07
CA LYS A 57 5.14 10.94 -0.15
C LYS A 57 3.78 10.52 -0.73
N ILE A 58 3.80 9.76 -1.85
CA ILE A 58 2.59 9.22 -2.48
C ILE A 58 1.83 8.31 -1.51
N TYR A 59 2.53 7.45 -0.77
CA TYR A 59 1.91 6.59 0.25
C TYR A 59 1.26 7.41 1.38
N ASN A 60 1.92 8.49 1.80
CA ASN A 60 1.43 9.38 2.86
C ASN A 60 0.15 10.14 2.48
N LEU A 61 -0.17 10.30 1.19
CA LEU A 61 -1.45 10.85 0.73
C LEU A 61 -2.66 10.04 1.23
N SER A 62 -2.44 8.81 1.72
CA SER A 62 -3.48 7.96 2.31
C SER A 62 -4.59 7.52 1.33
N TYR A 63 -4.44 7.80 0.03
CA TYR A 63 -5.33 7.35 -1.04
C TYR A 63 -5.02 5.95 -1.57
N PHE A 64 -3.85 5.42 -1.25
CA PHE A 64 -3.37 4.13 -1.75
C PHE A 64 -3.11 3.14 -0.60
N GLU A 65 -3.46 1.88 -0.81
CA GLU A 65 -3.14 0.73 0.06
C GLU A 65 -1.69 0.26 -0.18
N ASP A 66 -1.21 0.34 -1.42
CA ASP A 66 0.13 -0.04 -1.82
C ASP A 66 0.68 0.89 -2.91
N VAL A 67 1.99 1.12 -2.88
CA VAL A 67 2.73 1.98 -3.81
C VAL A 67 4.08 1.33 -4.11
N THR A 68 4.27 0.87 -5.34
CA THR A 68 5.47 0.17 -5.78
C THR A 68 6.06 0.81 -7.03
N MET A 69 7.31 0.48 -7.34
CA MET A 69 7.97 0.92 -8.57
C MET A 69 8.45 -0.26 -9.41
N LYS A 70 8.48 -0.06 -10.72
CA LYS A 70 9.18 -0.90 -11.69
C LYS A 70 10.02 -0.03 -12.62
N LEU A 71 11.13 -0.58 -13.07
CA LEU A 71 12.00 0.04 -14.05
C LEU A 71 11.96 -0.80 -15.33
N GLU A 72 11.70 -0.15 -16.45
CA GLU A 72 11.74 -0.77 -17.78
C GLU A 72 12.79 -0.08 -18.64
N THR A 73 13.49 -0.85 -19.48
CA THR A 73 14.50 -0.31 -20.38
C THR A 73 13.83 0.16 -21.67
N ALA A 74 14.06 1.41 -22.07
CA ALA A 74 13.69 1.88 -23.40
C ALA A 74 14.75 1.41 -24.39
N ASN A 75 14.38 0.48 -25.29
CA ASN A 75 15.29 -0.18 -26.23
C ASN A 75 16.08 0.76 -27.17
N GLU A 76 15.65 2.01 -27.34
CA GLU A 76 16.20 2.91 -28.35
C GLU A 76 17.15 4.00 -27.80
N GLU A 77 17.13 4.30 -26.50
CA GLU A 77 17.79 5.51 -25.96
C GLU A 77 18.72 5.27 -24.75
N ASN A 78 18.98 4.02 -24.35
CA ASN A 78 19.64 3.72 -23.05
C ASN A 78 18.97 4.45 -21.86
N ALA A 79 17.69 4.77 -22.02
CA ALA A 79 16.89 5.47 -21.03
C ALA A 79 16.05 4.46 -20.24
N VAL A 80 15.80 4.79 -18.97
CA VAL A 80 14.96 3.98 -18.09
C VAL A 80 13.59 4.64 -17.97
N VAL A 81 12.54 3.84 -18.05
CA VAL A 81 11.16 4.25 -17.76
C VAL A 81 10.83 3.83 -16.33
N LEU A 82 10.47 4.81 -15.49
CA LEU A 82 9.98 4.55 -14.14
C LEU A 82 8.47 4.38 -14.18
N ILE A 83 8.00 3.21 -13.78
CA ILE A 83 6.58 2.90 -13.65
C ILE A 83 6.24 2.86 -12.17
N ILE A 84 5.38 3.78 -11.72
CA ILE A 84 4.84 3.81 -10.37
C ILE A 84 3.49 3.10 -10.40
N LYS A 85 3.38 1.96 -9.70
CA LYS A 85 2.14 1.21 -9.58
C LYS A 85 1.50 1.49 -8.24
N VAL A 86 0.23 1.89 -8.25
CA VAL A 86 -0.54 2.18 -7.05
C VAL A 86 -1.76 1.28 -6.95
N VAL A 87 -2.14 0.93 -5.72
CA VAL A 87 -3.39 0.22 -5.42
C VAL A 87 -4.27 1.16 -4.62
N GLU A 88 -5.39 1.62 -5.18
CA GLU A 88 -6.27 2.59 -4.51
C GLU A 88 -7.06 1.97 -3.34
N LYS A 89 -7.22 2.73 -2.26
CA LYS A 89 -8.03 2.30 -1.12
C LYS A 89 -9.49 2.16 -1.52
N SER A 90 -10.12 1.06 -1.13
CA SER A 90 -11.59 0.94 -1.22
C SER A 90 -12.25 1.52 0.04
N LYS A 91 -13.03 2.61 -0.12
CA LYS A 91 -13.81 3.22 0.97
C LYS A 91 -14.71 2.19 1.68
N ILE A 92 -15.26 1.24 0.94
CA ILE A 92 -16.20 0.23 1.46
C ILE A 92 -15.49 -0.72 2.44
N ARG A 93 -14.30 -1.22 2.06
CA ARG A 93 -13.55 -2.18 2.87
C ARG A 93 -13.10 -1.59 4.20
N ASN A 94 -12.67 -0.33 4.19
CA ASN A 94 -12.15 0.33 5.40
C ASN A 94 -13.25 0.63 6.42
N ASN A 95 -14.44 1.07 5.98
CA ASN A 95 -15.57 1.30 6.90
C ASN A 95 -16.07 0.00 7.55
N ILE A 96 -16.11 -1.11 6.81
CA ILE A 96 -16.53 -2.41 7.35
C ILE A 96 -15.54 -2.90 8.41
N ASN A 97 -14.24 -2.87 8.13
CA ASN A 97 -13.23 -3.30 9.10
C ASN A 97 -13.22 -2.44 10.36
N PHE A 98 -13.44 -1.12 10.23
CA PHE A 98 -13.56 -0.21 11.36
C PHE A 98 -14.79 -0.51 12.22
N PHE A 99 -15.95 -0.72 11.59
CA PHE A 99 -17.19 -1.08 12.27
C PHE A 99 -17.06 -2.42 13.01
N LEU A 100 -16.55 -3.46 12.34
CA LEU A 100 -16.35 -4.78 12.93
C LEU A 100 -15.39 -4.74 14.13
N LYS A 101 -14.29 -3.99 14.05
CA LYS A 101 -13.36 -3.85 15.19
C LYS A 101 -14.03 -3.19 16.40
N ASN A 102 -14.81 -2.13 16.19
CA ASN A 102 -15.51 -1.45 17.29
C ASN A 102 -16.63 -2.31 17.88
N VAL A 103 -17.38 -3.05 17.07
CA VAL A 103 -18.40 -4.01 17.53
C VAL A 103 -17.76 -5.14 18.33
N LEU A 104 -16.69 -5.76 17.82
CA LEU A 104 -15.98 -6.84 18.53
C LEU A 104 -15.36 -6.36 19.84
N ALA A 105 -14.78 -5.16 19.85
CA ALA A 105 -14.27 -4.55 21.08
C ALA A 105 -15.39 -4.30 22.10
N SER A 106 -16.56 -3.84 21.66
CA SER A 106 -17.72 -3.65 22.54
C SER A 106 -18.25 -4.98 23.09
N PHE A 107 -18.37 -6.02 22.26
CA PHE A 107 -18.75 -7.36 22.72
C PHE A 107 -17.74 -7.95 23.70
N PHE A 108 -16.43 -7.76 23.44
CA PHE A 108 -15.38 -8.19 24.35
C PHE A 108 -15.46 -7.44 25.69
N LEU A 109 -15.59 -6.12 25.67
CA LEU A 109 -15.75 -5.31 26.89
C LEU A 109 -17.02 -5.67 27.67
N LEU A 110 -18.13 -5.92 26.98
CA LEU A 110 -19.36 -6.41 27.58
C LEU A 110 -19.13 -7.78 28.22
N SER A 111 -18.44 -8.70 27.54
CA SER A 111 -18.11 -10.02 28.11
C SER A 111 -17.24 -9.94 29.37
N VAL A 112 -16.30 -9.00 29.39
CA VAL A 112 -15.44 -8.72 30.56
C VAL A 112 -16.26 -8.10 31.68
N TYR A 113 -17.10 -7.11 31.38
CA TYR A 113 -17.99 -6.46 32.34
C TYR A 113 -18.94 -7.46 32.99
N MET A 114 -19.55 -8.33 32.20
CA MET A 114 -20.48 -9.34 32.71
C MET A 114 -19.77 -10.35 33.64
N ARG A 115 -18.51 -10.72 33.35
CA ARG A 115 -17.71 -11.58 34.25
C ARG A 115 -17.30 -10.90 35.55
N LEU A 116 -16.97 -9.61 35.51
CA LEU A 116 -16.39 -8.90 36.65
C LEU A 116 -17.42 -8.25 37.57
N PHE A 117 -18.54 -7.78 37.02
CA PHE A 117 -19.46 -6.89 37.73
C PHE A 117 -20.91 -7.36 37.79
N LEU A 118 -21.28 -8.46 37.12
CA LEU A 118 -22.64 -9.00 37.27
C LEU A 118 -22.75 -10.04 38.39
N PRO A 119 -23.78 -9.92 39.25
CA PRO A 119 -24.03 -10.88 40.29
C PRO A 119 -24.51 -12.22 39.70
N LYS A 120 -24.15 -13.34 40.36
CA LYS A 120 -24.44 -14.70 39.88
C LYS A 120 -25.92 -15.00 39.59
N TRP A 121 -26.84 -14.32 40.26
CA TRP A 121 -28.29 -14.51 40.02
C TRP A 121 -28.75 -13.97 38.66
N PHE A 122 -28.03 -13.01 38.07
CA PHE A 122 -28.35 -12.46 36.75
C PHE A 122 -28.26 -13.54 35.65
N TYR A 123 -27.28 -14.43 35.76
CA TYR A 123 -27.09 -15.57 34.85
C TYR A 123 -28.17 -16.65 34.97
N LYS A 124 -29.03 -16.61 36.00
CA LYS A 124 -30.18 -17.51 36.11
C LYS A 124 -31.42 -16.99 35.37
N ILE A 125 -31.44 -15.70 35.01
CA ILE A 125 -32.58 -15.10 34.29
C ILE A 125 -32.61 -15.58 32.84
N THR A 126 -31.43 -15.89 32.26
CA THR A 126 -31.33 -16.42 30.90
C THR A 126 -31.94 -17.81 30.77
N ASP A 127 -32.05 -18.57 31.87
CA ASP A 127 -32.73 -19.88 31.90
C ASP A 127 -34.25 -19.75 31.70
N TYR A 128 -34.81 -18.54 31.78
CA TYR A 128 -36.23 -18.24 31.57
C TYR A 128 -36.55 -17.63 30.19
N LEU A 129 -35.55 -17.38 29.34
CA LEU A 129 -35.82 -17.00 27.95
C LEU A 129 -36.05 -18.26 27.10
N PRO A 130 -37.16 -18.36 26.35
CA PRO A 130 -37.37 -19.47 25.43
C PRO A 130 -36.29 -19.46 24.35
N SER A 131 -35.75 -20.63 24.02
CA SER A 131 -34.79 -20.78 22.91
C SER A 131 -35.47 -20.38 21.60
N ILE A 132 -34.97 -19.33 20.95
CA ILE A 132 -35.32 -18.91 19.58
C ILE A 132 -34.48 -19.71 18.60
#